data_AF-A0A3B0RG74-F1
#
_entry.id   AF-A0A3B0RG74-F1
#
_cell.length_a   1.000
_cell.length_b   1.000
_cell.length_c   1.000
_cell.angle_alpha   90.00
_cell.angle_beta   90.00
_cell.angle_gamma   90.00
#
_symmetry.space_group_name_H-M   'P 1'
#
loop_
_entity.id
_entity.type
_entity.pdbx_description
1 polymer ?
#
loop_
_entity_poly.entity_id
_entity_poly.type
_entity_poly.pdbx_seq_one_letter_code
_entity_poly.pdbx_strand_id
1 'polypeptide(L)'
;VATSSAIISALVVNTLRDSQVSSLLLTMGAALLLLMINFWFESRRPMLGLITTLPVAIVVIWVFGLMAAFGIPFGPVTATISAIGIGIGIPYMIHVTHRYLEERLEWEDENDAIDHTLIHTGGALAGSAITTIAGFGILMVSTTIPFRQFGFVIAYTILLALVAAVMVLPSMLVLWDRWHRRRGDSTLDAATVRGAFQEAD
;
A
#
# COMPACT_ATOMS: atom_id res chain seq x y z
N VAL A 1 2.63 41.21 -17.69
CA VAL A 1 1.81 40.63 -16.59
C VAL A 1 1.57 39.14 -16.76
N ALA A 2 1.33 38.63 -17.99
CA ALA A 2 1.19 37.18 -18.26
C ALA A 2 2.47 36.35 -18.04
N THR A 3 3.65 36.94 -18.23
CA THR A 3 4.94 36.27 -17.98
C THR A 3 5.20 36.05 -16.49
N SER A 4 4.86 37.01 -15.63
CA SER A 4 5.08 36.90 -14.18
C SER A 4 4.21 35.81 -13.53
N SER A 5 2.92 35.72 -13.89
CA SER A 5 2.04 34.67 -13.34
C SER A 5 2.39 33.28 -13.84
N ALA A 6 2.79 33.13 -15.12
CA ALA A 6 3.25 31.86 -15.67
C ALA A 6 4.55 31.38 -14.99
N ILE A 7 5.52 32.28 -14.79
CA ILE A 7 6.77 31.96 -14.10
C ILE A 7 6.51 31.58 -12.63
N ILE A 8 5.64 32.32 -11.93
CA ILE A 8 5.26 31.98 -10.54
C ILE A 8 4.58 30.61 -10.49
N SER A 9 3.65 30.31 -11.40
CA SER A 9 2.99 29.00 -11.43
C SER A 9 3.96 27.85 -11.72
N ALA A 10 4.90 28.04 -12.65
CA ALA A 10 5.91 27.04 -12.97
C ALA A 10 6.89 26.85 -11.80
N LEU A 11 7.29 27.92 -11.13
CA LEU A 11 8.12 27.87 -9.93
C LEU A 11 7.41 27.12 -8.79
N VAL A 12 6.14 27.44 -8.53
CA VAL A 12 5.34 26.75 -7.53
C VAL A 12 5.21 25.26 -7.84
N VAL A 13 4.91 24.90 -9.09
CA VAL A 13 4.80 23.48 -9.50
C VAL A 13 6.12 22.73 -9.36
N ASN A 14 7.26 23.34 -9.75
CA ASN A 14 8.57 22.70 -9.60
C ASN A 14 8.96 22.53 -8.13
N THR A 15 8.82 23.58 -7.31
CA THR A 15 9.09 23.49 -5.86
C THR A 15 8.19 22.46 -5.20
N LEU A 16 6.92 22.38 -5.60
CA LEU A 16 6.01 21.34 -5.13
C LEU A 16 6.49 19.96 -5.54
N ARG A 17 6.87 19.76 -6.80
CA ARG A 17 7.34 18.46 -7.30
C ARG A 17 8.55 17.96 -6.51
N ASP A 18 9.55 18.80 -6.31
CA ASP A 18 10.78 18.43 -5.60
C ASP A 18 10.50 18.12 -4.12
N SER A 19 9.66 18.94 -3.50
CA SER A 19 9.17 18.71 -2.12
C SER A 19 8.42 17.39 -2.03
N GLN A 20 7.56 17.10 -3.00
CA GLN A 20 6.76 15.88 -3.01
C GLN A 20 7.57 14.62 -3.27
N VAL A 21 8.57 14.66 -4.14
CA VAL A 21 9.48 13.51 -4.32
C VAL A 21 10.22 13.23 -3.01
N SER A 22 10.72 14.27 -2.34
CA SER A 22 11.41 14.13 -1.05
C SER A 22 10.47 13.57 0.02
N SER A 23 9.25 14.10 0.13
CA SER A 23 8.24 13.61 1.06
C SER A 23 7.83 12.16 0.77
N LEU A 24 7.64 11.79 -0.50
CA LEU A 24 7.31 10.42 -0.89
C LEU A 24 8.42 9.43 -0.51
N LEU A 25 9.67 9.78 -0.81
CA LEU A 25 10.82 8.94 -0.44
C LEU A 25 10.94 8.81 1.08
N LEU A 26 10.75 9.91 1.82
CA LEU A 26 10.78 9.89 3.27
C LEU A 26 9.66 9.04 3.86
N THR A 27 8.41 9.25 3.43
CA THR A 27 7.25 8.49 3.93
C THR A 27 7.35 7.02 3.56
N MET A 28 7.75 6.70 2.33
CA MET A 28 7.93 5.32 1.89
C MET A 28 9.10 4.65 2.62
N GLY A 29 10.23 5.35 2.79
CA GLY A 29 11.38 4.85 3.53
C GLY A 29 11.06 4.63 5.02
N ALA A 30 10.34 5.57 5.64
CA ALA A 30 9.88 5.44 7.03
C ALA A 30 8.91 4.26 7.19
N ALA A 31 7.95 4.12 6.28
CA ALA A 31 7.04 2.97 6.26
C ALA A 31 7.78 1.65 6.10
N LEU A 32 8.70 1.56 5.14
CA LEU A 32 9.54 0.39 4.92
C LEU A 32 10.31 0.02 6.20
N LEU A 33 11.02 0.99 6.80
CA LEU A 33 11.78 0.76 8.01
C LEU A 33 10.89 0.31 9.17
N LEU A 34 9.74 0.97 9.37
CA LEU A 34 8.81 0.62 10.43
C LEU A 34 8.27 -0.81 10.24
N LEU A 35 7.91 -1.19 9.01
CA LEU A 35 7.46 -2.56 8.71
C LEU A 35 8.58 -3.59 8.85
N MET A 36 9.80 -3.28 8.41
CA MET A 36 10.96 -4.15 8.62
C MET A 36 11.20 -4.40 10.11
N ILE A 37 11.06 -3.36 10.95
CA ILE A 37 11.17 -3.47 12.41
C ILE A 37 10.00 -4.29 12.97
N ASN A 38 8.77 -4.04 12.54
CA ASN A 38 7.60 -4.80 12.98
C ASN A 38 7.77 -6.30 12.71
N PHE A 39 8.07 -6.68 11.46
CA PHE A 39 8.28 -8.07 11.08
C PHE A 39 9.57 -8.68 11.65
N TRP A 40 10.54 -7.86 12.06
CA TRP A 40 11.68 -8.33 12.82
C TRP A 40 11.27 -8.82 14.21
N PHE A 41 10.43 -8.07 14.92
CA PHE A 41 9.97 -8.47 16.25
C PHE A 41 8.97 -9.62 16.19
N GLU A 42 8.02 -9.58 15.25
CA GLU A 42 6.92 -10.55 15.18
C GLU A 42 7.30 -11.88 14.50
N SER A 43 8.20 -11.86 13.52
CA SER A 43 8.52 -13.09 12.76
C SER A 43 10.01 -13.29 12.51
N ARG A 44 10.88 -12.41 13.04
CA ARG A 44 12.33 -12.35 12.77
C ARG A 44 12.66 -12.31 11.27
N ARG A 45 11.77 -11.69 10.47
CA ARG A 45 11.87 -11.67 9.00
C ARG A 45 11.67 -10.26 8.45
N PRO A 46 12.70 -9.40 8.50
CA PRO A 46 12.58 -8.02 8.03
C PRO A 46 12.27 -7.92 6.53
N MET A 47 12.61 -8.94 5.73
CA MET A 47 12.34 -8.97 4.29
C MET A 47 10.83 -8.93 3.94
N LEU A 48 9.96 -9.36 4.86
CA LEU A 48 8.51 -9.21 4.73
C LEU A 48 8.07 -7.74 4.72
N GLY A 49 8.80 -6.87 5.42
CA GLY A 49 8.57 -5.42 5.37
C GLY A 49 8.76 -4.87 3.96
N LEU A 50 9.79 -5.32 3.25
CA LEU A 50 10.02 -4.93 1.85
C LEU A 50 8.92 -5.42 0.92
N ILE A 51 8.54 -6.69 1.05
CA ILE A 51 7.50 -7.31 0.20
C ILE A 51 6.15 -6.66 0.42
N THR A 52 5.81 -6.33 1.67
CA THR A 52 4.55 -5.66 2.03
C THR A 52 4.53 -4.21 1.53
N THR A 53 5.66 -3.51 1.52
CA THR A 53 5.73 -2.09 1.12
C THR A 53 5.75 -1.91 -0.40
N LEU A 54 6.37 -2.83 -1.14
CA LEU A 54 6.63 -2.65 -2.58
C LEU A 54 5.37 -2.49 -3.45
N PRO A 55 4.26 -3.25 -3.24
CA PRO A 55 3.01 -3.01 -3.93
C PRO A 55 2.43 -1.61 -3.71
N VAL A 56 2.68 -0.98 -2.56
CA VAL A 56 2.25 0.40 -2.29
C VAL A 56 2.95 1.40 -3.20
N ALA A 57 4.23 1.17 -3.52
CA ALA A 57 4.95 2.00 -4.50
C ALA A 57 4.30 1.89 -5.89
N ILE A 58 3.86 0.68 -6.29
CA ILE A 58 3.14 0.46 -7.54
C ILE A 58 1.80 1.22 -7.54
N VAL A 59 1.06 1.20 -6.42
CA VAL A 59 -0.17 1.98 -6.26
C VAL A 59 0.07 3.47 -6.44
N VAL A 60 1.12 4.03 -5.84
CA VAL A 60 1.48 5.45 -6.01
C VAL A 60 1.76 5.77 -7.48
N ILE A 61 2.48 4.90 -8.19
CA ILE A 61 2.74 5.05 -9.63
C ILE A 61 1.41 5.01 -10.42
N TRP A 62 0.52 4.07 -10.11
CA TRP A 62 -0.80 3.99 -10.76
C TRP A 62 -1.66 5.22 -10.49
N VAL A 63 -1.62 5.79 -9.30
CA VAL A 63 -2.35 7.02 -8.96
C VAL A 63 -1.86 8.20 -9.81
N PHE A 64 -0.55 8.38 -9.95
CA PHE A 64 0.00 9.42 -10.83
C PHE A 64 -0.32 9.15 -12.31
N GLY A 65 -0.26 7.89 -12.74
CA GLY A 65 -0.68 7.50 -14.09
C GLY A 65 -2.15 7.80 -14.36
N LEU A 66 -3.01 7.55 -13.38
CA LEU A 66 -4.43 7.86 -13.45
C LEU A 66 -4.68 9.37 -13.51
N MET A 67 -3.99 10.16 -12.68
CA MET A 67 -4.05 11.61 -12.75
C MET A 67 -3.65 12.14 -14.13
N ALA A 68 -2.57 11.58 -14.71
CA ALA A 68 -2.15 11.93 -16.07
C ALA A 68 -3.20 11.56 -17.11
N ALA A 69 -3.83 10.38 -17.00
CA ALA A 69 -4.85 9.91 -17.93
C ALA A 69 -6.14 10.76 -17.90
N PHE A 70 -6.57 11.21 -16.71
CA PHE A 70 -7.75 12.07 -16.54
C PHE A 70 -7.45 13.57 -16.65
N GLY A 71 -6.21 13.97 -16.93
CA GLY A 71 -5.82 15.37 -17.04
C GLY A 71 -5.95 16.15 -15.72
N ILE A 72 -5.83 15.47 -14.58
CA ILE A 72 -5.92 16.10 -13.25
C ILE A 72 -4.58 16.82 -12.98
N PRO A 73 -4.58 18.16 -12.81
CA PRO A 73 -3.35 18.89 -12.62
C PRO A 73 -2.69 18.53 -11.29
N PHE A 74 -1.36 18.42 -11.32
CA PHE A 74 -0.56 18.33 -10.12
C PHE A 74 -0.49 19.70 -9.44
N GLY A 75 -0.93 19.77 -8.19
CA GLY A 75 -0.96 21.01 -7.41
C GLY A 75 -0.95 20.70 -5.91
N PRO A 76 -1.01 21.73 -5.04
CA PRO A 76 -0.84 21.55 -3.60
C PRO A 76 -1.79 20.52 -2.97
N VAL A 77 -3.05 20.49 -3.40
CA VAL A 77 -4.05 19.56 -2.86
C VAL A 77 -3.87 18.14 -3.39
N THR A 78 -3.55 17.97 -4.68
CA THR A 78 -3.33 16.64 -5.26
C THR A 78 -1.97 16.05 -4.88
N ALA A 79 -1.00 16.91 -4.59
CA ALA A 79 0.30 16.55 -4.03
C ALA A 79 0.17 15.76 -2.72
N THR A 80 -0.68 16.20 -1.79
CA THR A 80 -0.87 15.50 -0.48
C THR A 80 -1.42 14.09 -0.63
N ILE A 81 -2.16 13.82 -1.71
CA ILE A 81 -2.75 12.51 -2.00
C ILE A 81 -1.67 11.43 -2.14
N SER A 82 -0.50 11.78 -2.65
CA SER A 82 0.62 10.86 -2.81
C SER A 82 1.07 10.28 -1.46
N ALA A 83 1.21 11.13 -0.43
CA ALA A 83 1.59 10.69 0.92
C ALA A 83 0.44 9.97 1.64
N ILE A 84 -0.79 10.47 1.50
CA ILE A 84 -1.99 9.82 2.03
C ILE A 84 -2.17 8.42 1.40
N GLY A 85 -1.89 8.28 0.11
CA GLY A 85 -2.01 7.02 -0.61
C GLY A 85 -1.09 5.94 -0.08
N ILE A 86 0.10 6.31 0.38
CA ILE A 86 0.99 5.39 1.10
C ILE A 86 0.33 4.94 2.42
N GLY A 87 -0.15 5.90 3.22
CA GLY A 87 -0.80 5.61 4.50
C GLY A 87 -2.08 4.79 4.37
N ILE A 88 -2.85 4.98 3.29
CA ILE A 88 -4.04 4.19 2.99
C ILE A 88 -3.67 2.79 2.47
N GLY A 89 -2.64 2.68 1.64
CA GLY A 89 -2.29 1.41 0.99
C GLY A 89 -1.64 0.41 1.93
N ILE A 90 -0.78 0.87 2.84
CA ILE A 90 -0.02 0.01 3.76
C ILE A 90 -0.94 -0.92 4.60
N PRO A 91 -2.02 -0.44 5.25
CA PRO A 91 -2.91 -1.31 6.02
C PRO A 91 -3.46 -2.50 5.24
N TYR A 92 -3.84 -2.33 3.96
CA TYR A 92 -4.31 -3.44 3.12
C TYR A 92 -3.21 -4.48 2.94
N MET A 93 -1.98 -4.04 2.68
CA MET A 93 -0.84 -4.94 2.51
C MET A 93 -0.52 -5.69 3.79
N ILE A 94 -0.52 -4.99 4.95
CA ILE A 94 -0.27 -5.63 6.25
C ILE A 94 -1.31 -6.71 6.53
N HIS A 95 -2.61 -6.41 6.35
CA HIS A 95 -3.67 -7.38 6.66
C HIS A 95 -3.56 -8.65 5.80
N VAL A 96 -3.27 -8.51 4.50
CA VAL A 96 -3.06 -9.67 3.64
C VAL A 96 -1.79 -10.42 4.02
N THR A 97 -0.68 -9.73 4.30
CA THR A 97 0.57 -10.37 4.72
C THR A 97 0.40 -11.14 6.03
N HIS A 98 -0.22 -10.53 7.05
CA HIS A 98 -0.46 -11.21 8.33
C HIS A 98 -1.34 -12.43 8.17
N ARG A 99 -2.47 -12.30 7.45
CA ARG A 99 -3.35 -13.44 7.21
C ARG A 99 -2.63 -14.56 6.46
N TYR A 100 -1.83 -14.22 5.45
CA TYR A 100 -1.02 -15.21 4.76
C TYR A 100 -0.06 -15.93 5.71
N LEU A 101 0.62 -15.21 6.59
CA LEU A 101 1.52 -15.83 7.57
C LEU A 101 0.77 -16.75 8.55
N GLU A 102 -0.43 -16.39 8.98
CA GLU A 102 -1.31 -17.23 9.81
C GLU A 102 -1.71 -18.51 9.07
N GLU A 103 -2.24 -18.38 7.85
CA GLU A 103 -2.66 -19.52 7.03
C GLU A 103 -1.48 -20.45 6.70
N ARG A 104 -0.27 -19.90 6.53
CA ARG A 104 0.95 -20.70 6.33
C ARG A 104 1.36 -21.56 7.52
N LEU A 105 0.73 -21.40 8.69
CA LEU A 105 0.92 -22.29 9.84
C LEU A 105 -0.01 -23.50 9.81
N GLU A 106 -1.12 -23.36 9.10
CA GLU A 106 -2.13 -24.40 8.96
C GLU A 106 -1.92 -25.19 7.66
N TRP A 107 -1.42 -24.53 6.60
CA TRP A 107 -1.29 -25.10 5.26
C TRP A 107 0.17 -25.23 4.80
N GLU A 108 0.57 -26.45 4.41
CA GLU A 108 1.93 -26.74 3.90
C GLU A 108 2.18 -26.21 2.47
N ASP A 109 1.14 -26.18 1.62
CA ASP A 109 1.20 -25.58 0.28
C ASP A 109 0.95 -24.07 0.37
N GLU A 110 1.81 -23.29 -0.29
CA GLU A 110 1.67 -21.83 -0.35
C GLU A 110 0.48 -21.36 -1.16
N ASN A 111 0.06 -22.14 -2.16
CA ASN A 111 -1.08 -21.82 -3.00
C ASN A 111 -2.37 -21.99 -2.20
N ASP A 112 -2.48 -23.06 -1.40
CA ASP A 112 -3.63 -23.27 -0.52
C ASP A 112 -3.73 -22.15 0.53
N ALA A 113 -2.60 -21.80 1.16
CA ALA A 113 -2.56 -20.72 2.15
C ALA A 113 -2.98 -19.37 1.57
N ILE A 114 -2.56 -19.05 0.34
CA ILE A 114 -2.93 -17.78 -0.30
C ILE A 114 -4.40 -17.77 -0.74
N ASP A 115 -4.94 -18.90 -1.20
CA ASP A 115 -6.36 -19.02 -1.58
C ASP A 115 -7.24 -18.82 -0.35
N HIS A 116 -6.90 -19.46 0.76
CA HIS A 116 -7.59 -19.28 2.03
C HIS A 116 -7.49 -17.84 2.55
N THR A 117 -6.32 -17.22 2.44
CA THR A 117 -6.12 -15.80 2.78
C THR A 117 -7.07 -14.90 2.01
N LEU A 118 -7.16 -15.09 0.69
CA LEU A 118 -7.97 -14.24 -0.19
C LEU A 118 -9.48 -14.47 0.03
N ILE A 119 -9.92 -15.70 0.30
CA ILE A 119 -11.32 -16.03 0.57
C ILE A 119 -11.80 -15.36 1.87
N HIS A 120 -11.00 -15.41 2.94
CA HIS A 120 -11.42 -14.94 4.26
C HIS A 120 -11.17 -13.44 4.46
N THR A 121 -10.02 -12.92 4.03
CA THR A 121 -9.63 -11.52 4.25
C THR A 121 -10.03 -10.61 3.10
N GLY A 122 -10.12 -11.13 1.87
CA GLY A 122 -10.46 -10.32 0.69
C GLY A 122 -11.84 -9.66 0.80
N GLY A 123 -12.85 -10.39 1.29
CA GLY A 123 -14.19 -9.85 1.53
C GLY A 123 -14.22 -8.74 2.58
N ALA A 124 -13.51 -8.92 3.70
CA ALA A 124 -13.41 -7.92 4.75
C ALA A 124 -12.70 -6.64 4.27
N LEU A 125 -11.61 -6.78 3.51
CA LEU A 125 -10.88 -5.66 2.90
C LEU A 125 -11.73 -4.93 1.87
N ALA A 126 -12.48 -5.66 1.03
CA ALA A 126 -13.39 -5.05 0.07
C ALA A 126 -14.50 -4.25 0.77
N GLY A 127 -15.08 -4.80 1.84
CA GLY A 127 -16.06 -4.09 2.67
C GLY A 127 -15.50 -2.78 3.26
N SER A 128 -14.29 -2.84 3.84
CA SER A 128 -13.57 -1.67 4.36
C SER A 128 -13.24 -0.64 3.27
N ALA A 129 -12.85 -1.11 2.08
CA ALA A 129 -12.61 -0.24 0.94
C ALA A 129 -13.87 0.50 0.51
N ILE A 130 -15.02 -0.19 0.41
CA ILE A 130 -16.30 0.41 0.01
C ILE A 130 -16.71 1.50 1.01
N THR A 131 -16.62 1.25 2.31
CA THR A 131 -16.99 2.25 3.33
C THR A 131 -16.04 3.46 3.30
N THR A 132 -14.75 3.22 3.11
CA THR A 132 -13.74 4.30 3.02
C THR A 132 -13.91 5.12 1.73
N ILE A 133 -14.18 4.46 0.60
CA ILE A 133 -14.51 5.11 -0.67
C ILE A 133 -15.77 5.95 -0.53
N ALA A 134 -16.81 5.44 0.14
CA ALA A 134 -18.02 6.22 0.41
C ALA A 134 -17.72 7.45 1.28
N GLY A 135 -16.89 7.28 2.32
CA GLY A 135 -16.46 8.34 3.23
C GLY A 135 -15.71 9.47 2.52
N PHE A 136 -14.70 9.16 1.70
CA PHE A 136 -13.98 10.18 0.91
C PHE A 136 -14.76 10.64 -0.33
N GLY A 137 -15.66 9.79 -0.84
CA GLY A 137 -16.49 10.07 -2.01
C GLY A 137 -17.43 11.26 -1.81
N ILE A 138 -17.79 11.59 -0.56
CA ILE A 138 -18.57 12.80 -0.25
C ILE A 138 -17.88 14.08 -0.76
N LEU A 139 -16.54 14.10 -0.82
CA LEU A 139 -15.77 15.25 -1.31
C LEU A 139 -16.01 15.51 -2.80
N MET A 140 -16.46 14.51 -3.56
CA MET A 140 -16.82 14.68 -4.98
C MET A 140 -18.01 15.63 -5.18
N VAL A 141 -18.87 15.77 -4.17
CA VAL A 141 -20.03 16.68 -4.17
C VAL A 141 -19.62 18.14 -3.88
N SER A 142 -18.36 18.38 -3.50
CA SER A 142 -17.87 19.73 -3.19
C SER A 142 -18.07 20.71 -4.35
N THR A 143 -18.37 21.97 -4.02
CA THR A 143 -18.51 23.06 -5.01
C THR A 143 -17.16 23.50 -5.59
N THR A 144 -16.06 23.20 -4.89
CA THR A 144 -14.71 23.60 -5.29
C THR A 144 -14.00 22.46 -6.00
N ILE A 145 -13.37 22.78 -7.15
CA ILE A 145 -12.70 21.80 -8.02
C ILE A 145 -11.61 20.99 -7.29
N PRO A 146 -10.72 21.59 -6.46
CA PRO A 146 -9.65 20.84 -5.81
C PRO A 146 -10.15 19.72 -4.89
N PHE A 147 -11.24 19.96 -4.14
CA PHE A 147 -11.79 18.94 -3.24
C PHE A 147 -12.55 17.84 -3.99
N ARG A 148 -13.21 18.17 -5.10
CA ARG A 148 -13.83 17.16 -5.97
C ARG A 148 -12.78 16.23 -6.59
N GLN A 149 -11.68 16.80 -7.10
CA GLN A 149 -10.54 16.02 -7.61
C GLN A 149 -9.89 15.19 -6.50
N PHE A 150 -9.74 15.76 -5.30
CA PHE A 150 -9.19 15.04 -4.15
C PHE A 150 -10.02 13.81 -3.76
N GLY A 151 -11.34 13.96 -3.64
CA GLY A 151 -12.24 12.84 -3.38
C GLY A 151 -12.16 11.76 -4.45
N PHE A 152 -12.14 12.17 -5.72
CA PHE A 152 -11.99 11.25 -6.86
C PHE A 152 -10.69 10.46 -6.78
N VAL A 153 -9.55 11.13 -6.65
CA VAL A 153 -8.25 10.45 -6.64
C VAL A 153 -8.11 9.55 -5.41
N ILE A 154 -8.56 9.94 -4.21
CA ILE A 154 -8.51 9.06 -3.03
C ILE A 154 -9.37 7.80 -3.21
N ALA A 155 -10.59 7.94 -3.74
CA ALA A 155 -11.44 6.79 -4.01
C ALA A 155 -10.75 5.78 -4.94
N TYR A 156 -10.09 6.27 -5.99
CA TYR A 156 -9.26 5.44 -6.87
C TYR A 156 -8.03 4.87 -6.19
N THR A 157 -7.34 5.64 -5.34
CA THR A 157 -6.20 5.15 -4.57
C THR A 157 -6.57 3.97 -3.68
N ILE A 158 -7.73 4.03 -3.00
CA ILE A 158 -8.23 2.93 -2.17
C ILE A 158 -8.52 1.70 -3.04
N LEU A 159 -9.20 1.89 -4.17
CA LEU A 159 -9.49 0.80 -5.10
C LEU A 159 -8.21 0.15 -5.63
N LEU A 160 -7.23 0.95 -6.05
CA LEU A 160 -5.94 0.47 -6.54
C LEU A 160 -5.13 -0.22 -5.44
N ALA A 161 -5.20 0.26 -4.19
CA ALA A 161 -4.59 -0.39 -3.04
C ALA A 161 -5.21 -1.77 -2.77
N LEU A 162 -6.54 -1.89 -2.83
CA LEU A 162 -7.23 -3.17 -2.71
C LEU A 162 -6.81 -4.12 -3.85
N VAL A 163 -6.79 -3.64 -5.10
CA VAL A 163 -6.34 -4.44 -6.26
C VAL A 163 -4.90 -4.91 -6.08
N ALA A 164 -4.00 -4.02 -5.66
CA ALA A 164 -2.61 -4.39 -5.43
C ALA A 164 -2.47 -5.39 -4.26
N ALA A 165 -3.29 -5.27 -3.21
CA ALA A 165 -3.27 -6.20 -2.08
C ALA A 165 -3.82 -7.59 -2.44
N VAL A 166 -4.77 -7.68 -3.38
CA VAL A 166 -5.40 -8.96 -3.79
C VAL A 166 -4.73 -9.59 -5.02
N MET A 167 -4.03 -8.81 -5.84
CA MET A 167 -3.39 -9.32 -7.06
C MET A 167 -1.85 -9.29 -7.01
N VAL A 168 -1.27 -8.15 -6.61
CA VAL A 168 0.19 -7.96 -6.68
C VAL A 168 0.87 -8.62 -5.48
N LEU A 169 0.44 -8.30 -4.26
CA LEU A 169 1.04 -8.81 -3.03
C LEU A 169 1.04 -10.35 -2.94
N PRO A 170 -0.06 -11.07 -3.25
CA PRO A 170 -0.10 -12.53 -3.21
C PRO A 170 0.97 -13.18 -4.08
N SER A 171 1.15 -12.67 -5.30
CA SER A 171 2.17 -13.16 -6.23
C SER A 171 3.58 -12.99 -5.68
N MET A 172 3.84 -11.88 -4.97
CA MET A 172 5.13 -11.61 -4.34
C MET A 172 5.37 -12.50 -3.11
N LEU A 173 4.35 -12.72 -2.28
CA LEU A 173 4.42 -13.59 -1.11
C LEU A 173 4.69 -15.04 -1.51
N VAL A 174 3.97 -15.57 -2.49
CA VAL A 174 4.16 -16.92 -3.02
C VAL A 174 5.57 -17.09 -3.60
N LEU A 175 6.06 -16.11 -4.37
CA LEU A 175 7.42 -16.17 -4.94
C LEU A 175 8.49 -16.15 -3.85
N TRP A 176 8.32 -15.30 -2.84
CA TRP A 176 9.22 -15.21 -1.69
C TRP A 176 9.27 -16.52 -0.90
N ASP A 177 8.11 -17.13 -0.66
CA ASP A 177 8.00 -18.40 0.05
C ASP A 177 8.68 -19.54 -0.71
N ARG A 178 8.37 -19.69 -2.01
CA ARG A 178 9.01 -20.66 -2.89
C ARG A 178 10.53 -20.51 -2.91
N TRP A 179 11.03 -19.27 -2.89
CA TRP A 179 12.47 -19.00 -2.86
C TRP A 179 13.13 -19.45 -1.56
N HIS A 180 12.48 -19.26 -0.40
CA HIS A 180 13.00 -19.72 0.89
C HIS A 180 12.97 -21.25 1.01
N ARG A 181 11.86 -21.91 0.60
CA ARG A 181 11.78 -23.37 0.63
C ARG A 181 12.82 -24.05 -0.26
N ARG A 182 13.10 -23.50 -1.45
CA ARG A 182 14.18 -24.02 -2.34
C ARG A 182 15.58 -23.94 -1.73
N ARG A 183 15.80 -23.03 -0.78
CA ARG A 183 17.09 -22.87 -0.09
C ARG A 183 17.28 -23.83 1.09
N GLY A 184 16.30 -24.71 1.37
CA GLY A 184 16.35 -25.62 2.52
C GLY A 184 16.16 -24.91 3.86
N ASP A 185 15.83 -23.62 3.82
CA ASP A 185 15.46 -22.83 4.99
C ASP A 185 14.00 -23.19 5.29
N SER A 186 13.78 -24.26 6.08
CA SER A 186 12.47 -24.69 6.60
C SER A 186 11.94 -23.67 7.62
N THR A 187 11.80 -22.44 7.15
CA THR A 187 11.68 -21.24 7.99
C THR A 187 10.27 -21.10 8.53
N LEU A 188 9.25 -21.50 7.75
CA LEU A 188 7.87 -21.66 8.24
C LEU A 188 7.69 -23.03 8.91
N ASP A 189 8.64 -23.45 9.75
CA ASP A 189 8.34 -24.52 10.69
C ASP A 189 7.27 -23.97 11.64
N ALA A 190 6.12 -24.66 11.73
CA ALA A 190 4.99 -24.23 12.55
C ALA A 190 5.40 -23.93 13.99
N ALA A 191 6.50 -24.55 14.47
CA ALA A 191 7.11 -24.29 15.77
C ALA A 191 7.68 -22.86 15.94
N THR A 192 8.31 -22.27 14.91
CA THR A 192 8.93 -20.95 15.01
C THR A 192 7.89 -19.84 15.07
N VAL A 193 6.81 -19.96 14.31
CA VAL A 193 5.74 -18.96 14.31
C VAL A 193 4.83 -19.14 15.52
N ARG A 194 4.55 -20.37 15.96
CA ARG A 194 3.87 -20.62 17.25
C ARG A 194 4.63 -20.00 18.43
N GLY A 195 5.97 -20.10 18.44
CA GLY A 195 6.79 -19.47 19.48
C GLY A 195 6.70 -17.94 19.49
N ALA A 196 6.58 -17.29 18.33
CA ALA A 196 6.47 -15.84 18.24
C ALA A 196 5.11 -15.29 18.71
N PHE A 197 4.02 -16.05 18.53
CA PHE A 197 2.70 -15.68 19.05
C PHE A 197 2.52 -16.06 20.54
N GLN A 198 3.17 -17.12 21.03
CA GLN A 198 3.10 -17.52 22.46
C GLN A 198 3.92 -16.62 23.41
N GLU A 199 4.92 -15.89 22.92
CA GLU A 199 5.67 -14.92 23.73
C GLU A 199 4.97 -13.55 23.86
N ALA A 200 3.85 -13.34 23.15
CA ALA A 200 3.10 -12.09 23.12
C ALA A 200 1.85 -12.08 24.03
N ASP A 201 1.53 -13.22 24.66
CA ASP A 201 0.44 -13.41 25.65
C ASP A 201 1.00 -13.52 27.09
#